data_AF-A0A537WQT3-F1
#
_entry.id   AF-A0A537WQT3-F1
#
_cell.length_a   1.000
_cell.length_b   1.000
_cell.length_c   1.000
_cell.angle_alpha   90.00
_cell.angle_beta   90.00
_cell.angle_gamma   90.00
#
_symmetry.space_group_name_H-M   'P 1'
#
loop_
_entity.id
_entity.type
_entity.pdbx_description
1 polymer ?
#
loop_
_entity_poly.entity_id
_entity_poly.type
_entity_poly.pdbx_seq_one_letter_code
_entity_poly.pdbx_strand_id
1 'polypeptide(L)'
;MIPLPTTLLAGLGLVDAREDQFMGVQVDSRRIVPGDLFVAVGVGSEFVEDALSRGAAATLVPDDAFGALARIGREVRDRSTARVVGITGSMGKTSTKDILAALCAPAARTIAAEASFNNEIGVPLTLCRLEPDTEVCILELAMRGFGQIAALCEIARPEIGVITNVGPVHLELVDSVDGVRRAKNELVTSLPPAGTAIVPSDFPVE
;
A
#
# COMPACT_ATOMS: atom_id res chain seq x y z
N MET A 1 8.45 11.42 6.71
CA MET A 1 7.05 11.06 6.40
C MET A 1 6.19 12.32 6.29
N ILE A 2 5.09 12.28 5.55
CA ILE A 2 4.14 13.41 5.40
C ILE A 2 3.25 13.51 6.65
N PRO A 3 3.19 14.65 7.37
CA PRO A 3 2.31 14.82 8.52
C PRO A 3 0.83 14.77 8.12
N LEU A 4 0.04 14.06 8.92
CA LEU A 4 -1.42 13.98 8.78
C LEU A 4 -2.12 14.47 10.05
N PRO A 5 -3.21 15.24 9.93
CA PRO A 5 -3.96 15.71 11.10
C PRO A 5 -4.76 14.56 11.73
N THR A 6 -4.87 14.51 13.05
CA THR A 6 -5.68 13.50 13.75
C THR A 6 -7.18 13.64 13.46
N THR A 7 -7.63 14.81 13.00
CA THR A 7 -9.01 15.02 12.51
C THR A 7 -9.37 14.14 11.31
N LEU A 8 -8.38 13.63 10.55
CA LEU A 8 -8.59 12.63 9.49
C LEU A 8 -9.26 11.36 10.02
N LEU A 9 -9.00 11.02 11.28
CA LEU A 9 -9.45 9.78 11.93
C LEU A 9 -10.92 9.86 12.37
N ALA A 10 -11.54 11.05 12.31
CA ALA A 10 -12.92 11.25 12.70
C ALA A 10 -13.87 10.34 11.87
N GLY A 11 -14.71 9.61 12.60
CA GLY A 11 -15.69 8.67 12.01
C GLY A 11 -15.07 7.37 11.48
N LEU A 12 -13.81 7.05 11.80
CA LEU A 12 -13.19 5.77 11.45
C LEU A 12 -13.25 4.72 12.57
N GLY A 13 -13.67 5.10 13.76
CA GLY A 13 -13.77 4.24 14.94
C GLY A 13 -13.47 5.01 16.22
N LEU A 14 -13.01 4.29 17.25
CA LEU A 14 -12.60 4.88 18.53
C LEU A 14 -11.19 5.46 18.41
N VAL A 15 -11.06 6.76 18.63
CA VAL A 15 -9.80 7.49 18.53
C VAL A 15 -9.40 8.02 19.91
N ASP A 16 -8.15 7.77 20.32
CA ASP A 16 -7.49 8.47 21.42
C ASP A 16 -6.31 9.27 20.86
N ALA A 17 -6.48 10.57 20.70
CA ALA A 17 -5.47 11.49 20.16
C ALA A 17 -4.81 12.28 21.30
N ARG A 18 -3.47 12.24 21.34
CA ARG A 18 -2.62 13.00 22.27
C ARG A 18 -1.98 14.21 21.62
N GLU A 19 -1.89 14.22 20.30
CA GLU A 19 -1.37 15.31 19.48
C GLU A 19 -2.36 15.68 18.35
N ASP A 20 -2.17 16.85 17.73
CA ASP A 20 -3.02 17.31 16.63
C ASP A 20 -2.68 16.66 15.27
N GLN A 21 -1.51 16.03 15.18
CA GLN A 21 -1.02 15.37 13.98
C GLN A 21 -0.20 14.11 14.32
N PHE A 22 -0.04 13.24 13.33
CA PHE A 22 0.84 12.06 13.40
C PHE A 22 1.70 11.97 12.13
N MET A 23 2.87 11.36 12.25
CA MET A 23 3.86 11.29 11.17
C MET A 23 3.95 9.90 10.52
N GLY A 24 3.88 8.85 11.33
CA GLY A 24 3.90 7.46 10.85
C GLY A 24 2.64 6.70 11.24
N VAL A 25 2.50 5.49 10.70
CA VAL A 25 1.37 4.60 10.97
C VAL A 25 1.91 3.20 11.22
N GLN A 26 1.53 2.60 12.36
CA GLN A 26 1.89 1.22 12.70
C GLN A 26 0.65 0.41 13.06
N VAL A 27 0.69 -0.88 12.72
CA VAL A 27 -0.30 -1.88 13.15
C VAL A 27 0.28 -2.88 14.17
N ASP A 28 1.55 -2.71 14.51
CA ASP A 28 2.27 -3.48 15.53
C ASP A 28 2.79 -2.50 16.58
N SER A 29 2.25 -2.57 17.80
CA SER A 29 2.58 -1.61 18.87
C SER A 29 4.07 -1.61 19.20
N ARG A 30 4.76 -2.75 19.01
CA ARG A 30 6.21 -2.89 19.25
C ARG A 30 7.06 -2.05 18.30
N ARG A 31 6.51 -1.60 17.17
CA ARG A 31 7.18 -0.76 16.17
C ARG A 31 6.88 0.73 16.34
N ILE A 32 6.00 1.10 17.27
CA ILE A 32 5.66 2.51 17.53
C ILE A 32 6.90 3.28 17.95
N VAL A 33 7.07 4.44 17.32
CA VAL A 33 7.96 5.50 17.78
C VAL A 33 7.15 6.76 18.14
N PRO A 34 7.70 7.68 18.95
CA PRO A 34 7.02 8.93 19.28
C PRO A 34 6.55 9.67 18.04
N GLY A 35 5.26 10.06 18.02
CA GLY A 35 4.65 10.75 16.88
C GLY A 35 3.88 9.85 15.90
N ASP A 36 3.91 8.52 16.08
CA ASP A 36 3.17 7.58 15.23
C ASP A 36 1.68 7.48 15.61
N LEU A 37 0.85 7.14 14.63
CA LEU A 37 -0.49 6.58 14.84
C LEU A 37 -0.39 5.05 14.97
N PHE A 38 -0.99 4.51 16.02
CA PHE A 38 -1.28 3.07 16.11
C PHE A 38 -2.69 2.76 15.57
N VAL A 39 -2.80 1.82 14.63
CA VAL A 39 -4.09 1.33 14.13
C VAL A 39 -4.26 -0.13 14.56
N ALA A 40 -5.27 -0.40 15.39
CA ALA A 40 -5.57 -1.74 15.85
C ALA A 40 -6.19 -2.58 14.71
N VAL A 41 -5.48 -3.65 14.30
CA VAL A 41 -5.97 -4.61 13.30
C VAL A 41 -6.15 -5.98 13.98
N GLY A 42 -7.27 -6.65 13.74
CA GLY A 42 -7.57 -7.94 14.38
C GLY A 42 -7.67 -7.79 15.89
N VAL A 43 -6.80 -8.48 16.64
CA VAL A 43 -6.70 -8.37 18.12
C VAL A 43 -5.92 -7.14 18.59
N GLY A 44 -5.60 -6.21 17.68
CA GLY A 44 -4.78 -5.03 17.96
C GLY A 44 -5.29 -4.12 19.09
N SER A 45 -6.58 -4.19 19.43
CA SER A 45 -7.19 -3.37 20.50
C SER A 45 -6.59 -3.67 21.88
N GLU A 46 -6.08 -4.89 22.09
CA GLU A 46 -5.39 -5.28 23.33
C GLU A 46 -4.05 -4.55 23.53
N PHE A 47 -3.50 -3.92 22.48
CA PHE A 47 -2.18 -3.28 22.48
C PHE A 47 -2.23 -1.75 22.44
N VAL A 48 -3.41 -1.15 22.61
CA VAL A 48 -3.59 0.32 22.64
C VAL A 48 -2.75 0.96 23.76
N GLU A 49 -2.77 0.39 24.96
CA GLU A 49 -1.99 0.91 26.09
C GLU A 49 -0.48 0.79 25.85
N ASP A 50 -0.01 -0.32 25.28
CA ASP A 50 1.40 -0.50 24.92
C ASP A 50 1.83 0.53 23.86
N ALA A 51 1.02 0.78 22.84
CA ALA A 51 1.29 1.80 21.83
C ALA A 51 1.38 3.21 22.42
N LEU A 52 0.43 3.59 23.29
CA LEU A 52 0.46 4.88 23.99
C LEU A 52 1.71 5.01 24.88
N SER A 53 2.08 3.94 25.61
CA SER A 53 3.27 3.94 26.46
C SER A 53 4.58 4.14 25.70
N ARG A 54 4.59 3.80 24.40
CA ARG A 54 5.72 3.99 23.47
C ARG A 54 5.74 5.36 22.79
N GLY A 55 4.74 6.20 23.05
CA GLY A 55 4.67 7.57 22.53
C GLY A 55 3.81 7.74 21.28
N ALA A 56 2.87 6.83 21.01
CA ALA A 56 1.92 7.04 19.92
C ALA A 56 1.22 8.42 20.08
N ALA A 57 1.26 9.24 19.03
CA ALA A 57 0.55 10.52 18.96
C ALA A 57 -0.96 10.33 18.96
N ALA A 58 -1.42 9.21 18.40
CA ALA A 58 -2.81 8.78 18.47
C ALA A 58 -2.92 7.26 18.39
N THR A 59 -4.05 6.73 18.84
CA THR A 59 -4.47 5.35 18.58
C THR A 59 -5.85 5.34 17.94
N LEU A 60 -6.08 4.37 17.05
CA LEU A 60 -7.35 4.13 16.39
C LEU A 60 -7.72 2.66 16.56
N VAL A 61 -8.88 2.41 17.16
CA VAL A 61 -9.58 1.12 17.07
C VAL A 61 -10.68 1.28 16.02
N PRO A 62 -10.42 0.82 14.78
CA PRO A 62 -11.28 1.12 13.65
C PRO A 62 -12.54 0.23 13.61
N ASP A 63 -13.64 0.78 13.11
CA ASP A 63 -14.85 -0.01 12.81
C ASP A 63 -14.60 -0.97 11.62
N ASP A 64 -13.80 -0.50 10.66
CA ASP A 64 -13.26 -1.28 9.55
C ASP A 64 -11.76 -0.95 9.38
N ALA A 65 -10.91 -1.89 9.78
CA ALA A 65 -9.46 -1.72 9.76
C ALA A 65 -8.90 -1.48 8.34
N PHE A 66 -9.43 -2.18 7.34
CA PHE A 66 -8.93 -2.06 5.97
C PHE A 66 -9.42 -0.77 5.33
N GLY A 67 -10.69 -0.40 5.54
CA GLY A 67 -11.23 0.89 5.12
C GLY A 67 -10.51 2.08 5.75
N ALA A 68 -10.18 2.00 7.05
CA ALA A 68 -9.43 3.03 7.75
C ALA A 68 -8.00 3.18 7.18
N LEU A 69 -7.26 2.07 7.03
CA LEU A 69 -5.93 2.10 6.43
C LEU A 69 -5.96 2.61 4.99
N ALA A 70 -6.93 2.17 4.19
CA ALA A 70 -7.11 2.64 2.81
C ALA A 70 -7.37 4.15 2.76
N ARG A 71 -8.20 4.70 3.67
CA ARG A 71 -8.43 6.15 3.76
C ARG A 71 -7.16 6.92 4.11
N ILE A 72 -6.41 6.45 5.11
CA ILE A 72 -5.15 7.07 5.52
C ILE A 72 -4.13 7.03 4.38
N GLY A 73 -3.95 5.87 3.73
CA GLY A 73 -3.06 5.73 2.58
C GLY A 73 -3.44 6.64 1.40
N ARG A 74 -4.74 6.78 1.10
CA ARG A 74 -5.23 7.72 0.07
C ARG A 74 -4.90 9.16 0.40
N GLU A 75 -5.06 9.58 1.66
CA GLU A 75 -4.74 10.93 2.11
C GLU A 75 -3.25 11.23 1.93
N VAL A 76 -2.36 10.29 2.27
CA VAL A 76 -0.93 10.45 2.03
C VAL A 76 -0.64 10.55 0.52
N ARG A 77 -1.29 9.70 -0.27
CA ARG A 77 -1.14 9.73 -1.73
C ARG A 77 -1.62 11.05 -2.34
N ASP A 78 -2.71 11.64 -1.85
CA ASP A 78 -3.24 12.94 -2.30
C ASP A 78 -2.28 14.10 -2.01
N ARG A 79 -1.50 14.00 -0.94
CA ARG A 79 -0.49 14.98 -0.54
C ARG A 79 0.88 14.76 -1.18
N SER A 80 1.09 13.61 -1.82
CA SER A 80 2.37 13.24 -2.41
C SER A 80 2.39 13.45 -3.92
N THR A 81 3.48 14.01 -4.43
CA THR A 81 3.76 14.10 -5.87
C THR A 81 4.63 12.94 -6.39
N ALA A 82 4.94 11.95 -5.54
CA ALA A 82 5.77 10.81 -5.94
C ALA A 82 5.12 10.07 -7.11
N ARG A 83 5.93 9.63 -8.07
CA ARG A 83 5.49 8.73 -9.13
C ARG A 83 5.41 7.31 -8.59
N VAL A 84 4.26 6.67 -8.74
CA VAL A 84 3.98 5.35 -8.20
C VAL A 84 4.09 4.28 -9.27
N VAL A 85 4.88 3.25 -8.98
CA VAL A 85 5.01 2.03 -9.78
C VAL A 85 4.30 0.89 -9.05
N GLY A 86 3.26 0.33 -9.64
CA GLY A 86 2.60 -0.89 -9.17
C GLY A 86 3.16 -2.12 -9.87
N ILE A 87 3.55 -3.14 -9.11
CA ILE A 87 4.12 -4.39 -9.65
C ILE A 87 3.23 -5.56 -9.23
N THR A 88 2.72 -6.31 -10.22
CA THR A 88 2.04 -7.58 -9.99
C THR A 88 2.65 -8.70 -10.84
N GLY A 89 2.21 -9.93 -10.58
CA GLY A 89 2.71 -11.13 -11.22
C GLY A 89 2.55 -12.36 -10.35
N SER A 90 2.62 -13.56 -10.94
CA SER A 90 2.53 -14.79 -10.14
C SER A 90 3.82 -14.96 -9.35
N MET A 91 4.97 -14.75 -10.01
CA MET A 91 6.31 -14.82 -9.41
C MET A 91 7.15 -13.57 -9.74
N GLY A 92 8.20 -13.31 -8.98
CA GLY A 92 9.19 -12.28 -9.31
C GLY A 92 8.82 -10.83 -8.95
N LYS A 93 7.67 -10.60 -8.28
CA LYS A 93 7.25 -9.27 -7.81
C LYS A 93 8.30 -8.62 -6.90
N THR A 94 8.68 -9.30 -5.82
CA THR A 94 9.66 -8.82 -4.84
C THR A 94 11.03 -8.58 -5.46
N SER A 95 11.56 -9.51 -6.25
CA SER A 95 12.84 -9.31 -6.95
C SER A 95 12.80 -8.12 -7.90
N THR A 96 11.71 -7.95 -8.65
CA THR A 96 11.54 -6.80 -9.57
C THR A 96 11.48 -5.48 -8.80
N LYS A 97 10.72 -5.43 -7.69
CA LYS A 97 10.66 -4.28 -6.79
C LYS A 97 12.05 -3.94 -6.25
N ASP A 98 12.78 -4.92 -5.72
CA ASP A 98 14.09 -4.71 -5.08
C ASP A 98 15.13 -4.23 -6.09
N ILE A 99 15.18 -4.85 -7.28
CA ILE A 99 16.08 -4.43 -8.37
C ILE A 99 15.73 -3.01 -8.82
N LEU A 100 14.45 -2.71 -9.05
CA LEU A 100 14.02 -1.37 -9.47
C LEU A 100 14.34 -0.32 -8.40
N ALA A 101 14.08 -0.62 -7.12
CA ALA A 101 14.41 0.28 -6.01
C ALA A 101 15.92 0.56 -5.96
N ALA A 102 16.77 -0.46 -6.11
CA ALA A 102 18.22 -0.31 -6.13
C ALA A 102 18.71 0.54 -7.33
N LEU A 103 18.06 0.42 -8.49
CA LEU A 103 18.38 1.20 -9.69
C LEU A 103 17.89 2.66 -9.60
N CYS A 104 16.76 2.91 -8.95
CA CYS A 104 16.21 4.26 -8.77
C CYS A 104 16.90 5.04 -7.65
N ALA A 105 17.27 4.38 -6.55
CA ALA A 105 17.87 5.01 -5.37
C ALA A 105 19.05 5.98 -5.64
N PRO A 106 20.00 5.71 -6.56
CA PRO A 106 21.10 6.66 -6.84
C PRO A 106 20.66 7.91 -7.61
N ALA A 107 19.46 7.92 -8.21
CA ALA A 107 18.99 9.00 -9.09
C ALA A 107 17.75 9.73 -8.57
N ALA A 108 16.97 9.14 -7.66
CA ALA A 108 15.72 9.69 -7.14
C ALA A 108 15.46 9.21 -5.72
N ARG A 109 14.87 10.08 -4.88
CA ARG A 109 14.38 9.70 -3.54
C ARG A 109 13.27 8.66 -3.69
N THR A 110 13.60 7.43 -3.31
CA THR A 110 12.78 6.25 -3.62
C THR A 110 12.32 5.56 -2.34
N ILE A 111 11.00 5.34 -2.23
CA ILE A 111 10.40 4.47 -1.21
C ILE A 111 9.90 3.21 -1.90
N ALA A 112 10.20 2.04 -1.35
CA ALA A 112 9.68 0.77 -1.83
C ALA A 112 9.04 -0.02 -0.69
N ALA A 113 8.06 -0.87 -1.02
CA ALA A 113 7.42 -1.77 -0.04
C ALA A 113 8.47 -2.61 0.70
N GLU A 114 8.30 -2.73 2.02
CA GLU A 114 9.12 -3.61 2.85
C GLU A 114 8.59 -5.04 2.76
N ALA A 115 9.50 -6.02 2.65
CA ALA A 115 9.16 -7.44 2.65
C ALA A 115 7.99 -7.75 1.69
N SER A 116 6.95 -8.45 2.16
CA SER A 116 5.77 -8.83 1.40
C SER A 116 4.56 -7.91 1.65
N PHE A 117 4.78 -6.62 1.89
CA PHE A 117 3.70 -5.63 2.10
C PHE A 117 3.01 -5.29 0.78
N ASN A 118 2.15 -6.20 0.32
CA ASN A 118 1.56 -6.19 -1.02
C ASN A 118 0.03 -6.32 -1.03
N ASN A 119 -0.60 -6.14 0.13
CA ASN A 119 -2.02 -6.36 0.37
C ASN A 119 -2.71 -5.12 0.96
N GLU A 120 -3.96 -5.26 1.36
CA GLU A 120 -4.84 -4.22 1.92
C GLU A 120 -4.32 -3.55 3.20
N ILE A 121 -3.32 -4.14 3.88
CA ILE A 121 -2.59 -3.53 5.00
C ILE A 121 -1.27 -2.93 4.51
N GLY A 122 -0.48 -3.73 3.79
CA GLY A 122 0.89 -3.39 3.44
C GLY A 122 1.02 -2.21 2.47
N VAL A 123 0.10 -2.09 1.51
CA VAL A 123 0.13 -0.99 0.54
C VAL A 123 -0.13 0.36 1.22
N PRO A 124 -1.20 0.55 2.02
CA PRO A 124 -1.37 1.78 2.80
C PRO A 124 -0.19 2.11 3.72
N LEU A 125 0.36 1.13 4.43
CA LEU A 125 1.51 1.36 5.31
C LEU A 125 2.75 1.80 4.55
N THR A 126 2.96 1.26 3.33
CA THR A 126 4.07 1.70 2.48
C THR A 126 3.86 3.13 2.00
N LEU A 127 2.63 3.52 1.62
CA LEU A 127 2.31 4.91 1.27
C LEU A 127 2.53 5.85 2.44
N CYS A 128 2.22 5.43 3.67
CA CYS A 128 2.45 6.25 4.87
C CYS A 128 3.94 6.52 5.16
N ARG A 129 4.86 5.81 4.51
CA ARG A 129 6.31 6.08 4.59
C ARG A 129 6.76 7.18 3.65
N LEU A 130 5.91 7.64 2.72
CA LEU A 130 6.25 8.72 1.80
C LEU A 130 6.60 9.99 2.56
N GLU A 131 7.63 10.66 2.06
CA GLU A 131 8.08 11.97 2.51
C GLU A 131 7.64 13.04 1.50
N PRO A 132 7.56 14.33 1.91
CA PRO A 132 7.17 15.41 1.00
C PRO A 132 8.01 15.49 -0.27
N ASP A 133 9.22 14.95 -0.21
CA ASP A 133 10.25 15.05 -1.22
C ASP A 133 10.52 13.70 -1.91
N THR A 134 9.76 12.65 -1.59
CA THR A 134 9.83 11.37 -2.28
C THR A 134 9.44 11.54 -3.74
N GLU A 135 10.28 11.03 -4.64
CA GLU A 135 10.12 11.16 -6.08
C GLU A 135 9.53 9.89 -6.71
N VAL A 136 9.88 8.73 -6.16
CA VAL A 136 9.42 7.41 -6.67
C VAL A 136 8.91 6.55 -5.52
N CYS A 137 7.75 5.93 -5.72
CA CYS A 137 7.19 4.91 -4.83
C CYS A 137 7.01 3.61 -5.60
N ILE A 138 7.56 2.50 -5.10
CA ILE A 138 7.47 1.19 -5.74
C ILE A 138 6.69 0.23 -4.85
N LEU A 139 5.55 -0.23 -5.35
CA LEU A 139 4.59 -1.06 -4.63
C LEU A 139 4.46 -2.42 -5.29
N GLU A 140 4.35 -3.46 -4.48
CA GLU A 140 3.84 -4.76 -4.94
C GLU A 140 2.33 -4.81 -4.72
N LEU A 141 1.59 -5.28 -5.73
CA LEU A 141 0.14 -5.39 -5.71
C LEU A 141 -0.25 -6.86 -5.90
N ALA A 142 -0.56 -7.53 -4.80
CA ALA A 142 -0.95 -8.94 -4.79
C ALA A 142 -2.47 -9.10 -4.78
N MET A 143 -2.91 -10.26 -5.27
CA MET A 143 -4.31 -10.68 -5.19
C MET A 143 -4.38 -12.17 -4.95
N ARG A 144 -5.48 -12.56 -4.31
CA ARG A 144 -5.98 -13.92 -4.19
C ARG A 144 -7.15 -14.13 -5.14
N GLY A 145 -7.95 -13.11 -5.42
CA GLY A 145 -9.11 -13.18 -6.31
C GLY A 145 -9.35 -11.89 -7.09
N PHE A 146 -10.40 -11.87 -7.90
CA PHE A 146 -10.80 -10.71 -8.70
C PHE A 146 -11.13 -9.47 -7.86
N GLY A 147 -10.87 -8.29 -8.42
CA GLY A 147 -11.14 -6.97 -7.87
C GLY A 147 -10.12 -6.49 -6.84
N GLN A 148 -9.24 -7.37 -6.34
CA GLN A 148 -8.30 -7.00 -5.29
C GLN A 148 -7.17 -6.11 -5.79
N ILE A 149 -6.65 -6.33 -7.01
CA ILE A 149 -5.63 -5.44 -7.57
C ILE A 149 -6.25 -4.08 -7.86
N ALA A 150 -7.46 -4.05 -8.43
CA ALA A 150 -8.20 -2.81 -8.65
C ALA A 150 -8.37 -2.01 -7.34
N ALA A 151 -8.80 -2.67 -6.25
CA ALA A 151 -8.95 -2.03 -4.94
C ALA A 151 -7.62 -1.46 -4.40
N LEU A 152 -6.49 -2.15 -4.59
CA LEU A 152 -5.18 -1.61 -4.23
C LEU A 152 -4.78 -0.42 -5.11
N CYS A 153 -5.14 -0.43 -6.40
CA CYS A 153 -4.89 0.67 -7.33
C CYS A 153 -5.72 1.92 -6.98
N GLU A 154 -6.94 1.77 -6.47
CA GLU A 154 -7.75 2.90 -5.99
C GLU A 154 -7.07 3.65 -4.84
N ILE A 155 -6.29 2.93 -4.01
CA ILE A 155 -5.51 3.51 -2.91
C ILE A 155 -4.23 4.15 -3.47
N ALA A 156 -3.43 3.37 -4.20
CA ALA A 156 -2.08 3.73 -4.61
C ALA A 156 -2.01 4.70 -5.80
N ARG A 157 -3.00 4.66 -6.70
CA ARG A 157 -3.07 5.42 -7.95
C ARG A 157 -1.74 5.36 -8.74
N PRO A 158 -1.32 4.16 -9.20
CA PRO A 158 -0.08 3.99 -9.96
C PRO A 158 -0.14 4.66 -11.33
N GLU A 159 0.95 5.30 -11.74
CA GLU A 159 1.13 5.81 -13.11
C GLU A 159 1.90 4.83 -13.99
N ILE A 160 2.59 3.86 -13.39
CA ILE A 160 3.29 2.79 -14.10
C ILE A 160 2.83 1.44 -13.52
N GLY A 161 2.38 0.54 -14.37
CA GLY A 161 1.99 -0.81 -14.00
C GLY A 161 2.94 -1.84 -14.61
N VAL A 162 3.48 -2.74 -13.81
CA VAL A 162 4.36 -3.83 -14.25
C VAL A 162 3.69 -5.17 -13.97
N ILE A 163 3.52 -5.99 -15.00
CA ILE A 163 3.16 -7.40 -14.86
C ILE A 163 4.43 -8.21 -15.13
N THR A 164 4.92 -8.95 -14.14
CA THR A 164 6.15 -9.73 -14.31
C THR A 164 5.93 -11.03 -15.08
N ASN A 165 4.81 -11.72 -14.82
CA ASN A 165 4.38 -12.95 -15.50
C ASN A 165 2.95 -13.34 -15.09
N VAL A 166 2.38 -14.27 -15.86
CA VAL A 166 1.15 -15.00 -15.55
C VAL A 166 1.50 -16.47 -15.39
N GLY A 167 1.18 -17.04 -14.22
CA GLY A 167 1.37 -18.46 -13.92
C GLY A 167 0.27 -18.99 -12.99
N PRO A 168 0.14 -20.32 -12.85
CA PRO A 168 -0.99 -20.97 -12.18
C PRO A 168 -0.96 -20.81 -10.66
N VAL A 169 -1.48 -19.69 -10.15
CA VAL A 169 -1.61 -19.39 -8.72
C VAL A 169 -3.04 -18.97 -8.42
N HIS A 170 -3.52 -19.23 -7.22
CA HIS A 170 -4.88 -18.84 -6.78
C HIS A 170 -6.02 -19.35 -7.66
N LEU A 171 -5.81 -20.46 -8.37
CA LEU A 171 -6.78 -21.04 -9.31
C LEU A 171 -8.11 -21.39 -8.62
N GLU A 172 -8.08 -21.64 -7.32
CA GLU A 172 -9.26 -21.87 -6.49
C GLU A 172 -10.21 -20.65 -6.38
N LEU A 173 -9.71 -19.44 -6.68
CA LEU A 173 -10.46 -18.19 -6.61
C LEU A 173 -10.63 -17.49 -7.96
N VAL A 174 -9.83 -17.85 -8.97
CA VAL A 174 -9.88 -17.27 -10.32
C VAL A 174 -10.04 -18.31 -11.43
N ASP A 175 -10.37 -19.55 -11.07
CA ASP A 175 -10.72 -20.70 -11.94
C ASP A 175 -9.61 -21.24 -12.86
N SER A 176 -8.80 -20.37 -13.47
CA SER A 176 -7.86 -20.75 -14.52
C SER A 176 -6.69 -19.78 -14.65
N VAL A 177 -5.67 -20.16 -15.44
CA VAL A 177 -4.56 -19.26 -15.78
C VAL A 177 -5.06 -18.01 -16.53
N ASP A 178 -6.11 -18.13 -17.35
CA ASP A 178 -6.74 -16.96 -17.97
C ASP A 178 -7.43 -16.06 -16.93
N GLY A 179 -8.04 -16.63 -15.90
CA GLY A 179 -8.54 -15.84 -14.77
C GLY A 179 -7.42 -15.13 -14.00
N VAL A 180 -6.26 -15.78 -13.81
CA VAL A 180 -5.07 -15.12 -13.25
C VAL A 180 -4.64 -13.95 -14.12
N ARG A 181 -4.61 -14.13 -15.44
CA ARG A 181 -4.30 -13.05 -16.41
C ARG A 181 -5.29 -11.89 -16.26
N ARG A 182 -6.59 -12.17 -16.26
CA ARG A 182 -7.65 -11.17 -16.12
C ARG A 182 -7.54 -10.39 -14.82
N ALA A 183 -7.32 -11.08 -13.71
CA ALA A 183 -7.12 -10.45 -12.41
C ALA A 183 -5.85 -9.58 -12.39
N LYS A 184 -4.76 -9.99 -13.06
CA LYS A 184 -3.55 -9.14 -13.21
C LYS A 184 -3.77 -7.93 -14.12
N ASN A 185 -4.60 -8.08 -15.14
CA ASN A 185 -4.96 -6.99 -16.05
C ASN A 185 -5.68 -5.84 -15.33
N GLU A 186 -6.27 -6.09 -14.16
CA GLU A 186 -6.83 -5.03 -13.30
C GLU A 186 -5.84 -3.89 -13.04
N LEU A 187 -4.54 -4.19 -12.94
CA LEU A 187 -3.50 -3.15 -12.81
C LEU A 187 -3.46 -2.26 -14.05
N VAL A 188 -3.41 -2.86 -15.24
CA VAL A 188 -3.33 -2.14 -16.52
C VAL A 188 -4.58 -1.30 -16.72
N THR A 189 -5.76 -1.86 -16.46
CA THR A 189 -7.04 -1.14 -16.60
C THR A 189 -7.22 -0.03 -15.57
N SER A 190 -6.50 -0.08 -14.44
CA SER A 190 -6.54 0.95 -13.40
C SER A 190 -5.56 2.09 -13.64
N LEU A 191 -4.66 1.98 -14.62
CA LEU A 191 -3.73 3.05 -14.95
C LEU A 191 -4.49 4.26 -15.54
N PRO A 192 -4.03 5.50 -15.27
CA PRO A 192 -4.58 6.67 -15.94
C PRO A 192 -4.33 6.59 -17.46
N PRO A 193 -5.07 7.34 -18.30
CA PRO A 193 -4.87 7.33 -19.75
C PRO A 193 -3.44 7.66 -20.22
N ALA A 194 -2.70 8.45 -19.45
CA ALA A 194 -1.29 8.79 -19.71
C ALA A 194 -0.30 7.83 -19.01
N GLY A 195 -0.80 6.78 -18.36
CA GLY A 195 -0.03 5.78 -17.65
C GLY A 195 0.75 4.85 -18.58
N THR A 196 1.69 4.10 -18.02
CA THR A 196 2.53 3.17 -18.79
C THR A 196 2.39 1.76 -18.25
N ALA A 197 1.97 0.83 -19.10
CA ALA A 197 1.97 -0.59 -18.79
C ALA A 197 3.25 -1.26 -19.34
N ILE A 198 3.92 -2.03 -18.49
CA ILE A 198 5.06 -2.88 -18.83
C ILE A 198 4.60 -4.32 -18.61
N VAL A 199 4.43 -5.06 -19.69
CA VAL A 199 3.89 -6.43 -19.67
C VAL A 199 4.78 -7.38 -20.46
N PRO A 200 4.70 -8.70 -20.20
CA PRO A 200 5.35 -9.69 -21.04
C PRO A 200 4.92 -9.56 -22.50
N SER A 201 5.80 -9.87 -23.45
CA SER A 201 5.52 -9.70 -24.88
C SER A 201 4.33 -10.51 -25.39
N ASP A 202 4.01 -11.60 -24.71
CA ASP A 202 2.87 -12.49 -24.97
C ASP A 202 1.62 -12.15 -24.15
N PHE A 203 1.66 -11.08 -23.34
CA PHE A 203 0.52 -10.63 -22.57
C PHE A 203 -0.44 -9.84 -23.46
N PRO A 204 -1.69 -10.29 -23.65
CA PRO A 204 -2.66 -9.56 -24.45
C PRO A 204 -3.09 -8.29 -23.70
N VAL A 205 -2.92 -7.14 -24.34
CA VAL A 205 -3.44 -5.85 -23.86
C VAL A 205 -4.73 -5.58 -24.63
N GLU A 206 -5.86 -5.69 -23.93
CA GLU A 206 -7.20 -5.37 -24.44
C GLU A 206 -7.60 -3.95 -24.06
#